data_AF-A0A650BKU1-F1
#
_entry.id   AF-A0A650BKU1-F1
#
_cell.length_a   1.000
_cell.length_b   1.000
_cell.length_c   1.000
_cell.angle_alpha   90.00
_cell.angle_beta   90.00
_cell.angle_gamma   90.00
#
_symmetry.space_group_name_H-M   'P 1'
#
loop_
_entity.id
_entity.type
_entity.pdbx_description
1 polymer ?
#
loop_
_entity_poly.entity_id
_entity_poly.type
_entity_poly.pdbx_seq_one_letter_code
_entity_poly.pdbx_strand_id
1 'polypeptide(L)'
;INVANFRFSELSAEEINSPMKKLAFRNADLTDESFNELLKLLRYAPELLQAEFDDCALDGVGDFQPSESDIVRELGKVETLIIRRLHIPRFYSFNDLRSVYSLLEKVKRITVENSKVFLVPCEFSQRLRSLEFLDLSENLMVEEYLRNSACEGAWPSLQTLILSQNYLKSIERTGEILLTLKNLTGLDISRNSFRPMPDTCRWPPKMRFLNLSSTGIWAVKTCIPQTLEVLDVSNNNLDSFSLFLPRLRELYLSRNKLKTLPDGSLFPVLLVMKIRENALSTFSKDQLGSFPKLETLEAGDNHFICSCELLSFTLGQPALSQVLPDWPDSYLCDSPPRLPGQRVQEARPSVL
;
A
#
# COMPACT_ATOMS: atom_id res chain seq x y z
N ILE A 1 -5.48 21.98 18.95
CA ILE A 1 -4.62 23.16 19.20
C ILE A 1 -5.02 24.20 18.17
N ASN A 2 -5.53 25.35 18.59
CA ASN A 2 -5.85 26.42 17.66
C ASN A 2 -4.58 27.23 17.38
N VAL A 3 -4.04 27.10 16.17
CA VAL A 3 -2.86 27.84 15.68
C VAL A 3 -3.23 28.85 14.58
N ALA A 4 -4.52 29.13 14.38
CA ALA A 4 -5.03 30.01 13.33
C ALA A 4 -4.48 31.44 13.40
N ASN A 5 -4.15 31.92 14.60
CA ASN A 5 -3.59 33.26 14.84
C ASN A 5 -2.08 33.22 15.12
N PHE A 6 -1.39 32.12 14.79
CA PHE A 6 0.05 32.02 15.00
C PHE A 6 0.80 33.06 14.17
N ARG A 7 1.66 33.83 14.83
CA ARG A 7 2.57 34.80 14.18
C ARG A 7 3.98 34.54 14.66
N PHE A 8 4.90 34.42 13.72
CA PHE A 8 6.29 34.22 14.07
C PHE A 8 6.98 35.57 14.34
N SER A 9 7.61 35.72 15.51
CA SER A 9 8.49 36.85 15.81
C SER A 9 9.95 36.44 15.61
N GLU A 10 10.71 37.19 14.83
CA GLU A 10 12.13 36.91 14.56
C GLU A 10 12.92 36.73 15.86
N LEU A 11 13.60 35.58 15.97
CA LEU A 11 14.57 35.33 17.04
C LEU A 11 15.93 35.88 16.61
N SER A 12 16.66 36.51 17.54
CA SER A 12 18.04 36.94 17.34
C SER A 12 18.90 35.73 16.96
N ALA A 13 19.56 35.82 15.80
CA ALA A 13 20.23 34.73 15.09
C ALA A 13 21.44 34.09 15.79
N GLU A 14 21.67 34.36 17.07
CA GLU A 14 22.93 33.99 17.71
C GLU A 14 23.06 32.52 18.10
N GLU A 15 21.98 31.72 18.18
CA GLU A 15 22.14 30.29 18.53
C GLU A 15 20.90 29.46 18.17
N ILE A 16 20.73 29.03 16.91
CA ILE A 16 19.71 28.01 16.61
C ILE A 16 20.21 26.96 15.62
N ASN A 17 20.88 25.95 16.17
CA ASN A 17 21.15 24.65 15.53
C ASN A 17 20.20 23.61 16.15
N SER A 18 18.90 23.75 15.91
CA SER A 18 17.92 22.80 16.46
C SER A 18 18.21 21.39 15.94
N PRO A 19 18.40 20.39 16.83
CA PRO A 19 18.60 18.99 16.43
C PRO A 19 17.29 18.31 15.99
N MET A 20 16.18 19.06 15.91
CA MET A 20 14.86 18.53 15.60
C MET A 20 14.84 17.86 14.22
N LYS A 21 14.53 16.56 14.21
CA LYS A 21 14.40 15.75 12.99
C LYS A 21 12.97 15.59 12.50
N LYS A 22 12.00 15.71 13.42
CA LYS A 22 10.58 15.49 13.16
C LYS A 22 9.73 16.57 13.83
N LEU A 23 8.76 17.10 13.09
CA LEU A 23 7.74 18.04 13.56
C LEU A 23 6.36 17.47 13.22
N ALA A 24 5.45 17.47 14.18
CA ALA A 24 4.11 16.92 13.99
C ALA A 24 3.05 17.82 14.61
N PHE A 25 2.00 18.11 13.83
CA PHE A 25 0.79 18.78 14.27
C PHE A 25 -0.34 17.75 14.35
N ARG A 26 -1.05 17.74 15.47
CA ARG A 26 -2.17 16.83 15.72
C ARG A 26 -3.37 17.63 16.17
N ASN A 27 -4.54 17.40 15.56
CA ASN A 27 -5.78 18.10 15.91
C ASN A 27 -5.59 19.63 15.90
N ALA A 28 -4.95 20.15 14.86
CA ALA A 28 -4.58 21.57 14.77
C ALA A 28 -5.45 22.31 13.75
N ASP A 29 -5.92 23.50 14.14
CA ASP A 29 -6.63 24.40 13.24
C ASP A 29 -5.67 25.45 12.71
N LEU A 30 -5.50 25.47 11.38
CA LEU A 30 -4.59 26.31 10.63
C LEU A 30 -5.38 27.18 9.64
N THR A 31 -4.76 28.28 9.27
CA THR A 31 -5.15 29.16 8.16
C THR A 31 -4.04 29.15 7.12
N ASP A 32 -4.32 29.58 5.90
CA ASP A 32 -3.28 29.88 4.90
C ASP A 32 -2.21 30.86 5.44
N GLU A 33 -2.61 31.92 6.17
CA GLU A 33 -1.69 32.86 6.83
C GLU A 33 -0.82 32.17 7.88
N SER A 34 -1.43 31.49 8.87
CA SER A 34 -0.67 30.85 9.95
C SER A 34 0.18 29.69 9.47
N PHE A 35 -0.23 28.99 8.40
CA PHE A 35 0.60 27.98 7.77
C PHE A 35 1.86 28.60 7.16
N ASN A 36 1.76 29.74 6.49
CA ASN A 36 2.95 30.45 5.98
C ASN A 36 3.87 30.91 7.13
N GLU A 37 3.31 31.38 8.24
CA GLU A 37 4.09 31.72 9.44
C GLU A 37 4.80 30.49 10.05
N LEU A 38 4.16 29.33 10.05
CA LEU A 38 4.80 28.08 10.48
C LEU A 38 5.94 27.67 9.55
N LEU A 39 5.84 27.90 8.24
CA LEU A 39 6.94 27.61 7.32
C LEU A 39 8.18 28.47 7.62
N LYS A 40 8.02 29.69 8.16
CA LYS A 40 9.15 30.54 8.55
C LYS A 40 9.97 29.92 9.69
N LEU A 41 9.35 29.13 10.57
CA LEU A 41 10.04 28.39 11.64
C LEU A 41 11.06 27.38 11.10
N LEU A 42 10.85 26.87 9.89
CA LEU A 42 11.74 25.86 9.30
C LEU A 42 13.17 26.37 9.11
N ARG A 43 13.36 27.70 8.98
CA ARG A 43 14.70 28.34 8.95
C ARG A 43 15.52 28.05 10.20
N TYR A 44 14.85 27.79 11.32
CA TYR A 44 15.47 27.52 12.63
C TYR A 44 15.55 26.02 12.94
N ALA A 45 15.09 25.16 12.02
CA ALA A 45 15.17 23.70 12.13
C ALA A 45 15.88 23.12 10.90
N PRO A 46 17.17 23.43 10.67
CA PRO A 46 17.91 23.03 9.47
C PRO A 46 18.07 21.50 9.34
N GLU A 47 17.92 20.78 10.44
CA GLU A 47 18.02 19.33 10.51
C GLU A 47 16.69 18.60 10.34
N LEU A 48 15.58 19.32 10.14
CA LEU A 48 14.25 18.72 9.99
C LEU A 48 14.16 17.87 8.73
N LEU A 49 13.76 16.61 8.91
CA LEU A 49 13.62 15.62 7.83
C LEU A 49 12.15 15.27 7.56
N GLN A 50 11.30 15.39 8.58
CA GLN A 50 9.91 14.91 8.52
C GLN A 50 8.92 15.91 9.12
N ALA A 51 7.85 16.17 8.38
CA ALA A 51 6.70 16.97 8.83
C ALA A 51 5.41 16.13 8.77
N GLU A 52 4.61 16.18 9.83
CA GLU A 52 3.33 15.46 9.92
C GLU A 52 2.16 16.40 10.27
N PHE A 53 1.01 16.17 9.63
CA PHE A 53 -0.26 16.83 9.92
C PHE A 53 -1.35 15.77 10.05
N ASP A 54 -1.71 15.40 11.28
CA ASP A 54 -2.75 14.42 11.56
C ASP A 54 -3.99 15.13 12.12
N ASP A 55 -5.17 14.89 11.52
CA ASP A 55 -6.46 15.40 11.99
C ASP A 55 -6.52 16.94 12.07
N CYS A 56 -5.82 17.63 11.15
CA CYS A 56 -5.79 19.08 11.09
C CYS A 56 -6.94 19.64 10.24
N ALA A 57 -7.32 20.89 10.50
CA ALA A 57 -8.13 21.69 9.60
C ALA A 57 -7.28 22.83 9.01
N LEU A 58 -7.43 23.10 7.72
CA LEU A 58 -6.79 24.24 7.04
C LEU A 58 -7.87 25.08 6.37
N ASP A 59 -8.17 26.25 6.93
CA ASP A 59 -9.14 27.18 6.37
C ASP A 59 -8.44 28.19 5.45
N GLY A 60 -9.01 28.39 4.26
CA GLY A 60 -8.56 29.42 3.34
C GLY A 60 -9.28 30.72 3.69
N VAL A 61 -8.55 31.75 4.11
CA VAL A 61 -9.16 33.03 4.49
C VAL A 61 -9.48 33.86 3.23
N GLY A 62 -8.74 33.64 2.14
CA GLY A 62 -9.00 34.20 0.81
C GLY A 62 -8.59 35.66 0.63
N ASP A 63 -8.10 36.29 1.68
CA ASP A 63 -7.46 37.61 1.69
C ASP A 63 -5.93 37.51 1.85
N PHE A 64 -5.38 36.32 2.07
CA PHE A 64 -3.94 36.10 2.22
C PHE A 64 -3.21 36.30 0.88
N GLN A 65 -2.66 37.50 0.69
CA GLN A 65 -1.78 37.87 -0.43
C GLN A 65 -0.38 38.23 0.11
N PRO A 66 0.46 37.22 0.44
CA PRO A 66 1.81 37.49 0.91
C PRO A 66 2.63 38.15 -0.20
N SER A 67 3.50 39.10 0.19
CA SER A 67 4.51 39.65 -0.72
C SER A 67 5.47 38.53 -1.17
N GLU A 68 6.12 38.66 -2.33
CA GLU A 68 7.08 37.63 -2.79
C GLU A 68 8.19 37.33 -1.77
N SER A 69 8.56 38.31 -0.94
CA SER A 69 9.55 38.17 0.14
C SER A 69 9.06 37.36 1.34
N ASP A 70 7.75 37.26 1.56
CA ASP A 70 7.14 36.56 2.70
C ASP A 70 6.83 35.08 2.42
N ILE A 71 6.85 34.68 1.14
CA ILE A 71 6.59 33.31 0.72
C ILE A 71 7.85 32.47 0.95
N VAL A 72 7.73 31.46 1.80
CA VAL A 72 8.77 30.43 1.95
C VAL A 72 8.78 29.56 0.69
N ARG A 73 9.94 29.41 0.03
CA ARG A 73 10.11 28.63 -1.22
C ARG A 73 10.92 27.34 -1.05
N GLU A 74 11.49 27.11 0.13
CA GLU A 74 12.31 25.92 0.40
C GLU A 74 12.03 25.35 1.79
N LEU A 75 11.90 24.02 1.90
CA LEU A 75 11.69 23.29 3.16
C LEU A 75 13.01 22.79 3.80
N GLY A 76 14.16 23.28 3.36
CA GLY A 76 15.47 22.81 3.81
C GLY A 76 15.71 21.33 3.49
N LYS A 77 15.94 20.51 4.52
CA LYS A 77 16.25 19.07 4.41
C LYS A 77 15.02 18.15 4.51
N VAL A 78 13.81 18.71 4.57
CA VAL A 78 12.58 17.89 4.69
C VAL A 78 12.46 16.97 3.48
N GLU A 79 12.44 15.66 3.74
CA GLU A 79 12.34 14.62 2.73
C GLU A 79 11.03 13.83 2.82
N THR A 80 10.35 13.89 3.98
CA THR A 80 9.11 13.16 4.23
C THR A 80 8.00 14.10 4.71
N LEU A 81 6.89 14.13 3.98
CA LEU A 81 5.67 14.86 4.35
C LEU A 81 4.52 13.87 4.50
N ILE A 82 3.85 13.93 5.65
CA ILE A 82 2.72 13.04 5.96
C ILE A 82 1.53 13.88 6.37
N ILE A 83 0.42 13.69 5.68
CA ILE A 83 -0.84 14.39 5.90
C ILE A 83 -1.92 13.31 6.02
N ARG A 84 -2.69 13.32 7.11
CA ARG A 84 -3.79 12.39 7.33
C ARG A 84 -5.01 13.13 7.81
N ARG A 85 -6.18 12.80 7.23
CA ARG A 85 -7.47 13.33 7.67
C ARG A 85 -7.49 14.86 7.69
N LEU A 86 -6.84 15.49 6.70
CA LEU A 86 -6.82 16.94 6.56
C LEU A 86 -8.20 17.42 6.10
N HIS A 87 -8.81 18.31 6.87
CA HIS A 87 -10.06 18.94 6.51
C HIS A 87 -9.81 20.33 5.92
N ILE A 88 -10.24 20.54 4.68
CA ILE A 88 -10.24 21.86 4.04
C ILE A 88 -11.69 22.26 3.78
N PRO A 89 -12.29 23.16 4.59
CA PRO A 89 -13.70 23.53 4.45
C PRO A 89 -14.02 24.17 3.10
N ARG A 90 -13.15 25.08 2.64
CA ARG A 90 -13.35 25.91 1.45
C ARG A 90 -12.08 25.96 0.61
N PHE A 91 -11.80 24.89 -0.13
CA PHE A 91 -10.60 24.83 -0.99
C PHE A 91 -10.58 25.91 -2.07
N TYR A 92 -11.74 26.38 -2.53
CA TYR A 92 -11.87 27.47 -3.50
C TYR A 92 -11.51 28.86 -2.95
N SER A 93 -11.36 28.99 -1.63
CA SER A 93 -10.95 30.25 -0.99
C SER A 93 -9.44 30.46 -1.02
N PHE A 94 -8.65 29.45 -1.36
CA PHE A 94 -7.20 29.62 -1.49
C PHE A 94 -6.87 30.39 -2.76
N ASN A 95 -5.95 31.36 -2.64
CA ASN A 95 -5.31 31.96 -3.78
C ASN A 95 -4.45 30.93 -4.54
N ASP A 96 -3.88 31.34 -5.65
CA ASP A 96 -3.01 30.53 -6.48
C ASP A 96 -1.90 29.80 -5.67
N LEU A 97 -2.00 28.47 -5.64
CA LEU A 97 -1.13 27.58 -4.86
C LEU A 97 0.20 27.23 -5.55
N ARG A 98 0.59 27.95 -6.63
CA ARG A 98 1.88 27.74 -7.31
C ARG A 98 3.10 27.88 -6.40
N SER A 99 3.01 28.63 -5.30
CA SER A 99 4.09 28.73 -4.30
C SER A 99 4.50 27.36 -3.76
N VAL A 100 3.54 26.45 -3.58
CA VAL A 100 3.74 25.10 -3.04
C VAL A 100 4.56 24.20 -3.98
N TYR A 101 4.62 24.54 -5.27
CA TYR A 101 5.31 23.71 -6.27
C TYR A 101 6.82 23.69 -6.02
N SER A 102 7.37 24.84 -5.59
CA SER A 102 8.80 24.96 -5.26
C SER A 102 9.16 24.30 -3.93
N LEU A 103 8.25 24.33 -2.95
CA LEU A 103 8.46 23.77 -1.62
C LEU A 103 8.78 22.27 -1.64
N LEU A 104 8.14 21.54 -2.56
CA LEU A 104 8.14 20.07 -2.55
C LEU A 104 9.09 19.45 -3.57
N GLU A 105 9.91 20.24 -4.27
CA GLU A 105 10.79 19.75 -5.34
C GLU A 105 11.78 18.67 -4.86
N LYS A 106 12.28 18.81 -3.63
CA LYS A 106 13.27 17.90 -2.99
C LYS A 106 12.65 16.79 -2.15
N VAL A 107 11.33 16.80 -1.95
CA VAL A 107 10.65 15.83 -1.07
C VAL A 107 10.64 14.45 -1.75
N LYS A 108 11.02 13.42 -1.00
CA LYS A 108 11.12 12.04 -1.48
C LYS A 108 9.89 11.20 -1.17
N ARG A 109 9.20 11.50 -0.07
CA ARG A 109 8.08 10.70 0.41
C ARG A 109 6.91 11.61 0.76
N ILE A 110 5.78 11.42 0.10
CA ILE A 110 4.54 12.14 0.40
C ILE A 110 3.44 11.13 0.70
N THR A 111 2.78 11.30 1.83
CA THR A 111 1.52 10.65 2.17
C THR A 111 0.45 11.72 2.33
N VAL A 112 -0.66 11.59 1.60
CA VAL A 112 -1.87 12.39 1.79
C VAL A 112 -3.03 11.41 1.87
N GLU A 113 -3.36 10.97 3.07
CA GLU A 113 -4.33 9.92 3.35
C GLU A 113 -5.66 10.51 3.83
N ASN A 114 -6.78 9.95 3.38
CA ASN A 114 -8.12 10.30 3.88
C ASN A 114 -8.39 11.82 3.92
N SER A 115 -7.98 12.53 2.86
CA SER A 115 -8.04 13.99 2.80
C SER A 115 -8.86 14.49 1.60
N LYS A 116 -9.73 13.63 1.07
CA LYS A 116 -10.65 13.90 -0.05
C LYS A 116 -9.95 14.34 -1.34
N VAL A 117 -8.70 13.92 -1.56
CA VAL A 117 -7.94 14.23 -2.78
C VAL A 117 -8.65 13.58 -3.98
N PHE A 118 -9.00 14.35 -5.00
CA PHE A 118 -9.58 13.81 -6.23
C PHE A 118 -8.66 14.03 -7.45
N LEU A 119 -7.69 14.95 -7.34
CA LEU A 119 -6.77 15.34 -8.39
C LEU A 119 -5.45 15.80 -7.78
N VAL A 120 -4.34 15.39 -8.39
CA VAL A 120 -3.04 16.04 -8.23
C VAL A 120 -2.73 16.71 -9.58
N PRO A 121 -2.72 18.04 -9.70
CA PRO A 121 -2.57 18.69 -11.01
C PRO A 121 -1.28 18.27 -11.72
N CYS A 122 -1.35 18.00 -13.03
CA CYS A 122 -0.19 17.58 -13.83
C CYS A 122 1.05 18.46 -13.63
N GLU A 123 0.89 19.78 -13.67
CA GLU A 123 2.01 20.71 -13.49
C GLU A 123 2.67 20.57 -12.11
N PHE A 124 1.87 20.30 -11.07
CA PHE A 124 2.40 20.04 -9.73
C PHE A 124 3.13 18.69 -9.69
N SER A 125 2.56 17.64 -10.28
CA SER A 125 3.20 16.33 -10.40
C SER A 125 4.56 16.36 -11.10
N GLN A 126 4.72 17.22 -12.11
CA GLN A 126 5.99 17.40 -12.84
C GLN A 126 7.08 18.09 -12.00
N ARG A 127 6.69 18.84 -10.96
CA ARG A 127 7.62 19.56 -10.07
C ARG A 127 8.16 18.69 -8.93
N LEU A 128 7.48 17.60 -8.62
CA LEU A 128 7.88 16.61 -7.61
C LEU A 128 9.00 15.70 -8.16
N ARG A 129 10.17 16.29 -8.44
CA ARG A 129 11.29 15.67 -9.16
C ARG A 129 12.02 14.60 -8.35
N SER A 130 12.09 14.78 -7.03
CA SER A 130 12.74 13.84 -6.11
C SER A 130 11.78 12.81 -5.50
N LEU A 131 10.49 12.84 -5.84
CA LEU A 131 9.50 11.97 -5.23
C LEU A 131 9.71 10.50 -5.62
N GLU A 132 9.95 9.66 -4.62
CA GLU A 132 10.19 8.22 -4.75
C GLU A 132 9.00 7.39 -4.24
N PHE A 133 8.26 7.93 -3.27
CA PHE A 133 7.09 7.30 -2.64
C PHE A 133 5.92 8.29 -2.56
N LEU A 134 4.77 7.86 -3.09
CA LEU A 134 3.52 8.61 -3.03
C LEU A 134 2.41 7.70 -2.52
N ASP A 135 1.76 8.13 -1.44
CA ASP A 135 0.60 7.48 -0.87
C ASP A 135 -0.60 8.42 -0.87
N LEU A 136 -1.64 8.04 -1.60
CA LEU A 136 -2.90 8.74 -1.72
C LEU A 136 -4.06 7.84 -1.26
N SER A 137 -3.83 7.00 -0.25
CA SER A 137 -4.85 6.09 0.27
C SER A 137 -6.10 6.81 0.81
N GLU A 138 -7.24 6.14 0.73
CA GLU A 138 -8.52 6.62 1.27
C GLU A 138 -9.00 7.96 0.68
N ASN A 139 -8.79 8.17 -0.61
CA ASN A 139 -9.15 9.41 -1.30
C ASN A 139 -10.22 9.19 -2.37
N LEU A 140 -10.45 10.20 -3.21
CA LEU A 140 -11.51 10.26 -4.22
C LEU A 140 -10.98 10.06 -5.64
N MET A 141 -9.80 9.44 -5.81
CA MET A 141 -9.17 9.30 -7.12
C MET A 141 -9.98 8.36 -8.04
N VAL A 142 -10.18 8.81 -9.27
CA VAL A 142 -10.75 8.03 -10.40
C VAL A 142 -9.81 8.10 -11.60
N GLU A 143 -9.97 7.21 -12.58
CA GLU A 143 -9.06 7.09 -13.72
C GLU A 143 -8.97 8.37 -14.56
N GLU A 144 -10.04 9.18 -14.65
CA GLU A 144 -10.03 10.44 -15.40
C GLU A 144 -9.07 11.47 -14.80
N TYR A 145 -9.12 11.67 -13.48
CA TYR A 145 -8.21 12.58 -12.79
C TYR A 145 -6.82 11.97 -12.57
N LEU A 146 -6.72 10.65 -12.41
CA LEU A 146 -5.44 9.96 -12.35
C LEU A 146 -4.66 10.14 -13.67
N ARG A 147 -5.33 10.16 -14.82
CA ARG A 147 -4.68 10.44 -16.12
C ARG A 147 -4.04 11.82 -16.16
N ASN A 148 -4.67 12.83 -15.56
CA ASN A 148 -4.06 14.15 -15.42
C ASN A 148 -2.91 14.12 -14.40
N SER A 149 -3.10 13.42 -13.28
CA SER A 149 -2.14 13.37 -12.19
C SER A 149 -0.83 12.66 -12.58
N ALA A 150 -0.94 11.56 -13.31
CA ALA A 150 0.16 10.77 -13.85
C ALA A 150 0.43 11.13 -15.33
N CYS A 151 0.40 12.41 -15.67
CA CYS A 151 0.70 12.89 -17.03
C CYS A 151 2.15 12.61 -17.45
N GLU A 152 2.49 12.96 -18.69
CA GLU A 152 3.88 12.87 -19.17
C GLU A 152 4.81 13.75 -18.32
N GLY A 153 5.91 13.15 -17.83
CA GLY A 153 6.86 13.82 -16.93
C GLY A 153 6.38 13.93 -15.47
N ALA A 154 5.22 13.41 -15.10
CA ALA A 154 4.78 13.34 -13.71
C ALA A 154 5.68 12.39 -12.88
N TRP A 155 5.97 12.82 -11.65
CA TRP A 155 6.72 12.06 -10.64
C TRP A 155 7.91 11.26 -11.21
N PRO A 156 8.93 11.94 -11.78
CA PRO A 156 9.98 11.31 -12.60
C PRO A 156 10.76 10.18 -11.90
N SER A 157 10.91 10.29 -10.59
CA SER A 157 11.69 9.37 -9.75
C SER A 157 10.81 8.37 -8.99
N LEU A 158 9.49 8.33 -9.25
CA LEU A 158 8.55 7.55 -8.42
C LEU A 158 8.79 6.05 -8.57
N GLN A 159 8.93 5.38 -7.44
CA GLN A 159 9.15 3.94 -7.34
C GLN A 159 7.93 3.25 -6.75
N THR A 160 7.31 3.84 -5.73
CA THR A 160 6.13 3.27 -5.06
C THR A 160 4.96 4.23 -5.13
N LEU A 161 3.82 3.73 -5.62
CA LEU A 161 2.55 4.45 -5.65
C LEU A 161 1.48 3.63 -4.92
N ILE A 162 0.84 4.25 -3.93
CA ILE A 162 -0.27 3.67 -3.18
C ILE A 162 -1.53 4.48 -3.47
N LEU A 163 -2.53 3.80 -4.02
CA LEU A 163 -3.85 4.30 -4.38
C LEU A 163 -4.93 3.45 -3.70
N SER A 164 -4.62 2.89 -2.53
CA SER A 164 -5.53 2.02 -1.79
C SER A 164 -6.83 2.77 -1.44
N GLN A 165 -7.96 2.07 -1.46
CA GLN A 165 -9.25 2.62 -1.02
C GLN A 165 -9.61 3.95 -1.73
N ASN A 166 -9.53 3.94 -3.06
CA ASN A 166 -9.99 5.01 -3.94
C ASN A 166 -11.20 4.53 -4.77
N TYR A 167 -11.53 5.23 -5.85
CA TYR A 167 -12.70 4.96 -6.67
C TYR A 167 -12.33 4.40 -8.06
N LEU A 168 -11.17 3.76 -8.18
CA LEU A 168 -10.73 3.11 -9.42
C LEU A 168 -11.64 1.91 -9.75
N LYS A 169 -11.99 1.72 -11.02
CA LYS A 169 -12.94 0.70 -11.50
C LYS A 169 -12.37 -0.24 -12.56
N SER A 170 -11.30 0.14 -13.25
CA SER A 170 -10.65 -0.68 -14.29
C SER A 170 -9.16 -0.83 -14.03
N ILE A 171 -8.74 -2.08 -13.81
CA ILE A 171 -7.33 -2.46 -13.67
C ILE A 171 -6.55 -2.14 -14.95
N GLU A 172 -7.12 -2.45 -16.13
CA GLU A 172 -6.50 -2.18 -17.43
C GLU A 172 -6.27 -0.70 -17.66
N ARG A 173 -7.29 0.13 -17.44
CA ARG A 173 -7.21 1.58 -17.64
C ARG A 173 -6.22 2.21 -16.66
N THR A 174 -6.19 1.72 -15.42
CA THR A 174 -5.22 2.14 -14.40
C THR A 174 -3.80 1.82 -14.84
N GLY A 175 -3.53 0.58 -15.27
CA GLY A 175 -2.22 0.18 -15.77
C GLY A 175 -1.76 1.00 -16.99
N GLU A 176 -2.67 1.25 -17.94
CA GLU A 176 -2.40 2.07 -19.12
C GLU A 176 -2.00 3.50 -18.75
N ILE A 177 -2.75 4.14 -17.85
CA ILE A 177 -2.46 5.51 -17.39
C ILE A 177 -1.07 5.58 -16.75
N LEU A 178 -0.74 4.59 -15.91
CA LEU A 178 0.51 4.59 -15.16
C LEU A 178 1.74 4.26 -16.01
N LEU A 179 1.59 3.93 -17.30
CA LEU A 179 2.71 3.70 -18.22
C LEU A 179 3.67 4.90 -18.33
N THR A 180 3.23 6.11 -17.97
CA THR A 180 4.07 7.31 -17.89
C THR A 180 5.15 7.19 -16.82
N LEU A 181 4.91 6.43 -15.75
CA LEU A 181 5.78 6.27 -14.59
C LEU A 181 6.85 5.20 -14.82
N LYS A 182 7.93 5.56 -15.52
CA LYS A 182 8.95 4.61 -16.01
C LYS A 182 9.78 3.94 -14.91
N ASN A 183 9.80 4.51 -13.71
CA ASN A 183 10.56 4.02 -12.56
C ASN A 183 9.71 3.24 -11.55
N LEU A 184 8.39 3.11 -11.79
CA LEU A 184 7.48 2.46 -10.85
C LEU A 184 7.82 0.97 -10.70
N THR A 185 8.10 0.57 -9.46
CA THR A 185 8.41 -0.80 -9.05
C THR A 185 7.32 -1.41 -8.17
N GLY A 186 6.65 -0.60 -7.34
CA GLY A 186 5.56 -1.03 -6.47
C GLY A 186 4.27 -0.26 -6.71
N LEU A 187 3.18 -0.99 -6.92
CA LEU A 187 1.85 -0.42 -7.04
C LEU A 187 0.90 -1.08 -6.05
N ASP A 188 0.25 -0.26 -5.23
CA ASP A 188 -0.87 -0.70 -4.40
C ASP A 188 -2.16 -0.04 -4.89
N ILE A 189 -3.09 -0.87 -5.36
CA ILE A 189 -4.42 -0.49 -5.78
C ILE A 189 -5.48 -1.32 -5.04
N SER A 190 -5.13 -1.82 -3.86
CA SER A 190 -6.01 -2.56 -2.96
C SER A 190 -7.25 -1.74 -2.58
N ARG A 191 -8.28 -2.43 -2.07
CA ARG A 191 -9.52 -1.78 -1.57
C ARG A 191 -10.23 -0.88 -2.59
N ASN A 192 -9.97 -1.06 -3.89
CA ASN A 192 -10.74 -0.47 -4.98
C ASN A 192 -11.70 -1.52 -5.54
N SER A 193 -12.96 -1.16 -5.80
CA SER A 193 -13.94 -2.11 -6.37
C SER A 193 -13.77 -2.24 -7.88
N PHE A 194 -12.93 -3.17 -8.32
CA PHE A 194 -12.64 -3.38 -9.73
C PHE A 194 -13.71 -4.21 -10.44
N ARG A 195 -13.94 -3.88 -11.71
CA ARG A 195 -14.61 -4.77 -12.66
C ARG A 195 -13.73 -6.01 -12.93
N PRO A 196 -14.30 -7.11 -13.46
CA PRO A 196 -13.51 -8.27 -13.86
C PRO A 196 -12.32 -7.86 -14.73
N MET A 197 -11.13 -8.34 -14.38
CA MET A 197 -9.92 -8.03 -15.15
C MET A 197 -9.97 -8.68 -16.55
N PRO A 198 -9.40 -8.06 -17.59
CA PRO A 198 -9.30 -8.66 -18.91
C PRO A 198 -8.14 -9.68 -18.98
N ASP A 199 -7.92 -10.29 -20.14
CA ASP A 199 -6.79 -11.20 -20.36
C ASP A 199 -5.50 -10.46 -20.74
N THR A 200 -5.57 -9.18 -21.14
CA THR A 200 -4.39 -8.40 -21.53
C THR A 200 -4.42 -7.04 -20.85
N CYS A 201 -3.30 -6.65 -20.27
CA CYS A 201 -3.09 -5.35 -19.65
C CYS A 201 -1.69 -4.83 -19.98
N ARG A 202 -1.51 -3.52 -19.90
CA ARG A 202 -0.19 -2.87 -20.00
C ARG A 202 0.15 -2.26 -18.65
N TRP A 203 1.38 -2.47 -18.22
CA TRP A 203 1.89 -2.02 -16.92
C TRP A 203 3.25 -1.36 -17.06
N PRO A 204 3.67 -0.53 -16.08
CA PRO A 204 5.03 -0.03 -16.00
C PRO A 204 6.06 -1.18 -16.06
N PRO A 205 7.12 -1.06 -16.89
CA PRO A 205 8.00 -2.19 -17.20
C PRO A 205 8.87 -2.67 -16.03
N LYS A 206 9.09 -1.80 -15.04
CA LYS A 206 9.89 -2.10 -13.84
C LYS A 206 9.04 -2.63 -12.68
N MET A 207 7.73 -2.79 -12.86
CA MET A 207 6.84 -3.24 -11.79
C MET A 207 7.21 -4.65 -11.32
N ARG A 208 7.34 -4.81 -10.00
CA ARG A 208 7.71 -6.04 -9.28
C ARG A 208 6.73 -6.36 -8.15
N PHE A 209 6.10 -5.35 -7.57
CA PHE A 209 5.11 -5.50 -6.52
C PHE A 209 3.75 -5.01 -7.00
N LEU A 210 2.71 -5.81 -6.79
CA LEU A 210 1.32 -5.45 -7.07
C LEU A 210 0.42 -5.91 -5.92
N ASN A 211 -0.29 -4.96 -5.30
CA ASN A 211 -1.32 -5.24 -4.32
C ASN A 211 -2.72 -5.02 -4.91
N LEU A 212 -3.49 -6.11 -5.00
CA LEU A 212 -4.88 -6.22 -5.43
C LEU A 212 -5.77 -6.78 -4.31
N SER A 213 -5.32 -6.71 -3.05
CA SER A 213 -6.11 -7.19 -1.92
C SER A 213 -7.43 -6.42 -1.77
N SER A 214 -8.48 -7.09 -1.31
CA SER A 214 -9.78 -6.45 -1.05
C SER A 214 -10.38 -5.73 -2.28
N THR A 215 -10.16 -6.25 -3.49
CA THR A 215 -10.66 -5.62 -4.73
C THR A 215 -11.94 -6.24 -5.27
N GLY A 216 -12.39 -7.35 -4.67
CA GLY A 216 -13.59 -8.07 -5.05
C GLY A 216 -13.44 -8.97 -6.27
N ILE A 217 -12.20 -9.19 -6.74
CA ILE A 217 -11.95 -10.06 -7.89
C ILE A 217 -12.30 -11.52 -7.57
N TRP A 218 -12.80 -12.24 -8.57
CA TRP A 218 -13.24 -13.63 -8.46
C TRP A 218 -12.40 -14.60 -9.31
N ALA A 219 -11.58 -14.05 -10.21
CA ALA A 219 -10.61 -14.80 -11.00
C ALA A 219 -9.38 -13.93 -11.29
N VAL A 220 -8.21 -14.58 -11.40
CA VAL A 220 -6.97 -14.00 -11.89
C VAL A 220 -6.76 -14.38 -13.36
N LYS A 221 -6.26 -13.45 -14.16
CA LYS A 221 -6.00 -13.61 -15.61
C LYS A 221 -4.61 -13.09 -15.97
N THR A 222 -4.21 -13.29 -17.22
CA THR A 222 -2.93 -12.84 -17.80
C THR A 222 -2.76 -11.32 -17.88
N CYS A 223 -3.75 -10.53 -17.45
CA CYS A 223 -3.57 -9.11 -17.14
C CYS A 223 -2.49 -8.87 -16.06
N ILE A 224 -2.34 -9.79 -15.10
CA ILE A 224 -1.29 -9.71 -14.09
C ILE A 224 0.06 -10.07 -14.75
N PRO A 225 1.09 -9.20 -14.69
CA PRO A 225 2.31 -9.40 -15.44
C PRO A 225 3.24 -10.45 -14.81
N GLN A 226 3.89 -11.26 -15.66
CA GLN A 226 4.87 -12.27 -15.25
C GLN A 226 6.17 -11.71 -14.65
N THR A 227 6.33 -10.38 -14.65
CA THR A 227 7.49 -9.69 -14.08
C THR A 227 7.44 -9.56 -12.56
N LEU A 228 6.28 -9.86 -11.94
CA LEU A 228 6.09 -9.68 -10.51
C LEU A 228 6.96 -10.63 -9.68
N GLU A 229 7.46 -10.08 -8.58
CA GLU A 229 8.14 -10.78 -7.50
C GLU A 229 7.23 -10.89 -6.27
N VAL A 230 6.31 -9.95 -6.09
CA VAL A 230 5.33 -9.96 -4.99
C VAL A 230 3.93 -9.67 -5.55
N LEU A 231 2.98 -10.54 -5.23
CA LEU A 231 1.57 -10.40 -5.57
C LEU A 231 0.70 -10.60 -4.35
N ASP A 232 -0.12 -9.59 -4.03
CA ASP A 232 -1.16 -9.71 -3.03
C ASP A 232 -2.54 -9.69 -3.67
N VAL A 233 -3.26 -10.80 -3.56
CA VAL A 233 -4.66 -10.97 -3.97
C VAL A 233 -5.50 -11.49 -2.80
N SER A 234 -5.08 -11.21 -1.57
CA SER A 234 -5.80 -11.58 -0.35
C SER A 234 -7.14 -10.86 -0.22
N ASN A 235 -8.05 -11.40 0.59
CA ASN A 235 -9.37 -10.83 0.85
C ASN A 235 -10.18 -10.59 -0.44
N ASN A 236 -10.26 -11.59 -1.30
CA ASN A 236 -10.99 -11.56 -2.56
C ASN A 236 -11.97 -12.75 -2.63
N ASN A 237 -12.54 -13.01 -3.81
CA ASN A 237 -13.50 -14.07 -4.05
C ASN A 237 -12.91 -15.19 -4.92
N LEU A 238 -11.62 -15.47 -4.82
CA LEU A 238 -10.96 -16.46 -5.68
C LEU A 238 -11.31 -17.89 -5.24
N ASP A 239 -11.86 -18.69 -6.15
CA ASP A 239 -12.08 -20.12 -5.95
C ASP A 239 -10.84 -20.97 -6.33
N SER A 240 -9.99 -20.44 -7.20
CA SER A 240 -8.75 -21.06 -7.67
C SER A 240 -7.72 -20.01 -8.08
N PHE A 241 -6.47 -20.44 -8.22
CA PHE A 241 -5.39 -19.62 -8.77
C PHE A 241 -4.58 -20.44 -9.79
N SER A 242 -4.58 -19.99 -11.04
CA SER A 242 -3.95 -20.71 -12.17
C SER A 242 -3.20 -19.76 -13.11
N LEU A 243 -2.27 -18.99 -12.56
CA LEU A 243 -1.45 -18.06 -13.33
C LEU A 243 0.04 -18.40 -13.16
N PHE A 244 0.73 -18.65 -14.27
CA PHE A 244 2.17 -18.90 -14.28
C PHE A 244 2.93 -17.59 -14.01
N LEU A 245 3.66 -17.52 -12.90
CA LEU A 245 4.41 -16.35 -12.46
C LEU A 245 5.87 -16.77 -12.13
N PRO A 246 6.76 -16.83 -13.13
CA PRO A 246 8.07 -17.47 -13.02
C PRO A 246 9.06 -16.76 -12.09
N ARG A 247 8.79 -15.51 -11.71
CA ARG A 247 9.66 -14.68 -10.86
C ARG A 247 9.07 -14.44 -9.47
N LEU A 248 7.90 -15.00 -9.19
CA LEU A 248 7.17 -14.72 -7.95
C LEU A 248 7.89 -15.32 -6.76
N ARG A 249 8.16 -14.49 -5.76
CA ARG A 249 8.82 -14.84 -4.50
C ARG A 249 7.82 -14.85 -3.36
N GLU A 250 6.83 -13.96 -3.37
CA GLU A 250 5.80 -13.87 -2.35
C GLU A 250 4.40 -13.83 -2.96
N LEU A 251 3.51 -14.69 -2.46
CA LEU A 251 2.12 -14.78 -2.89
C LEU A 251 1.17 -14.75 -1.69
N TYR A 252 0.33 -13.73 -1.65
CA TYR A 252 -0.70 -13.58 -0.61
C TYR A 252 -2.09 -13.89 -1.19
N LEU A 253 -2.67 -14.98 -0.70
CA LEU A 253 -3.95 -15.57 -1.09
C LEU A 253 -4.93 -15.70 0.10
N SER A 254 -4.54 -15.25 1.30
CA SER A 254 -5.37 -15.38 2.49
C SER A 254 -6.76 -14.76 2.29
N ARG A 255 -7.79 -15.27 2.98
CA ARG A 255 -9.18 -14.74 2.90
C ARG A 255 -9.74 -14.82 1.49
N ASN A 256 -9.76 -16.02 0.92
CA ASN A 256 -10.37 -16.34 -0.38
C ASN A 256 -11.25 -17.59 -0.22
N LYS A 257 -11.57 -18.30 -1.30
CA LYS A 257 -12.42 -19.51 -1.31
C LYS A 257 -11.67 -20.71 -1.90
N LEU A 258 -10.33 -20.70 -1.84
CA LEU A 258 -9.48 -21.75 -2.39
C LEU A 258 -9.73 -23.07 -1.64
N LYS A 259 -10.01 -24.14 -2.39
CA LYS A 259 -10.24 -25.49 -1.83
C LYS A 259 -9.00 -26.38 -1.84
N THR A 260 -8.01 -26.01 -2.64
CA THR A 260 -6.74 -26.71 -2.81
C THR A 260 -5.60 -25.71 -2.90
N LEU A 261 -4.38 -26.15 -2.56
CA LEU A 261 -3.19 -25.38 -2.89
C LEU A 261 -3.09 -25.19 -4.42
N PRO A 262 -2.64 -24.03 -4.91
CA PRO A 262 -2.24 -23.86 -6.30
C PRO A 262 -1.14 -24.85 -6.70
N ASP A 263 -1.03 -25.16 -8.00
CA ASP A 263 0.09 -25.98 -8.50
C ASP A 263 1.42 -25.22 -8.33
N GLY A 264 2.38 -25.82 -7.61
CA GLY A 264 3.69 -25.22 -7.38
C GLY A 264 4.53 -25.04 -8.63
N SER A 265 4.23 -25.77 -9.72
CA SER A 265 4.87 -25.57 -11.03
C SER A 265 4.65 -24.15 -11.59
N LEU A 266 3.61 -23.47 -11.12
CA LEU A 266 3.30 -22.09 -11.49
C LEU A 266 4.29 -21.07 -10.91
N PHE A 267 5.03 -21.45 -9.85
CA PHE A 267 5.89 -20.55 -9.07
C PHE A 267 7.26 -21.20 -8.74
N PRO A 268 8.15 -21.37 -9.74
CA PRO A 268 9.40 -22.12 -9.57
C PRO A 268 10.39 -21.52 -8.57
N VAL A 269 10.20 -20.27 -8.12
CA VAL A 269 11.08 -19.55 -7.18
C VAL A 269 10.35 -18.98 -5.96
N LEU A 270 9.13 -19.47 -5.68
CA LEU A 270 8.33 -18.98 -4.56
C LEU A 270 8.98 -19.30 -3.23
N LEU A 271 9.09 -18.30 -2.37
CA LEU A 271 9.66 -18.39 -1.02
C LEU A 271 8.56 -18.35 0.04
N VAL A 272 7.56 -17.47 -0.14
CA VAL A 272 6.49 -17.23 0.83
C VAL A 272 5.12 -17.40 0.16
N MET A 273 4.28 -18.24 0.76
CA MET A 273 2.86 -18.32 0.43
C MET A 273 2.01 -18.11 1.69
N LYS A 274 1.06 -17.19 1.63
CA LYS A 274 0.03 -17.02 2.67
C LYS A 274 -1.33 -17.37 2.10
N ILE A 275 -1.96 -18.41 2.63
CA ILE A 275 -3.27 -18.93 2.18
C ILE A 275 -4.21 -19.21 3.36
N ARG A 276 -4.03 -18.49 4.47
CA ARG A 276 -4.90 -18.58 5.65
C ARG A 276 -6.35 -18.21 5.33
N GLU A 277 -7.29 -18.65 6.15
CA GLU A 277 -8.70 -18.25 6.03
C GLU A 277 -9.25 -18.55 4.61
N ASN A 278 -9.08 -19.79 4.17
CA ASN A 278 -9.59 -20.32 2.91
C ASN A 278 -10.45 -21.56 3.18
N ALA A 279 -10.76 -22.34 2.14
CA ALA A 279 -11.51 -23.58 2.25
C ALA A 279 -10.64 -24.83 1.98
N LEU A 280 -9.33 -24.77 2.29
CA LEU A 280 -8.44 -25.90 2.08
C LEU A 280 -8.86 -27.08 2.95
N SER A 281 -9.04 -28.23 2.31
CA SER A 281 -9.46 -29.47 2.98
C SER A 281 -8.29 -30.38 3.34
N THR A 282 -7.23 -30.37 2.54
CA THR A 282 -6.04 -31.19 2.75
C THR A 282 -4.89 -30.65 1.91
N PHE A 283 -3.67 -31.08 2.22
CA PHE A 283 -2.53 -31.03 1.30
C PHE A 283 -1.60 -32.20 1.57
N SER A 284 -0.97 -32.72 0.51
CA SER A 284 -0.06 -33.87 0.59
C SER A 284 1.42 -33.46 0.57
N LYS A 285 2.29 -34.43 0.88
CA LYS A 285 3.75 -34.30 0.71
C LYS A 285 4.12 -33.88 -0.71
N ASP A 286 3.47 -34.47 -1.71
CA ASP A 286 3.80 -34.22 -3.11
C ASP A 286 3.38 -32.82 -3.56
N GLN A 287 2.23 -32.32 -3.06
CA GLN A 287 1.81 -30.95 -3.31
C GLN A 287 2.78 -29.94 -2.69
N LEU A 288 3.23 -30.14 -1.46
CA LEU A 288 4.27 -29.29 -0.88
C LEU A 288 5.61 -29.42 -1.62
N GLY A 289 5.97 -30.65 -2.02
CA GLY A 289 7.18 -30.93 -2.79
C GLY A 289 7.20 -30.31 -4.18
N SER A 290 6.04 -29.88 -4.71
CA SER A 290 5.95 -29.16 -5.98
C SER A 290 6.49 -27.73 -5.92
N PHE A 291 6.73 -27.17 -4.72
CA PHE A 291 7.33 -25.85 -4.53
C PHE A 291 8.82 -25.98 -4.16
N PRO A 292 9.75 -25.88 -5.13
CA PRO A 292 11.15 -26.26 -4.91
C PRO A 292 11.95 -25.29 -4.03
N LYS A 293 11.42 -24.09 -3.76
CA LYS A 293 12.08 -23.00 -3.03
C LYS A 293 11.29 -22.50 -1.82
N LEU A 294 10.16 -23.14 -1.49
CA LEU A 294 9.27 -22.64 -0.45
C LEU A 294 9.94 -22.69 0.91
N GLU A 295 10.03 -21.53 1.56
CA GLU A 295 10.58 -21.36 2.90
C GLU A 295 9.46 -21.14 3.93
N THR A 296 8.33 -20.57 3.51
CA THR A 296 7.22 -20.25 4.39
C THR A 296 5.87 -20.51 3.71
N LEU A 297 5.02 -21.29 4.38
CA LEU A 297 3.61 -21.49 4.04
C LEU A 297 2.76 -21.25 5.27
N GLU A 298 1.97 -20.18 5.26
CA GLU A 298 0.94 -19.92 6.26
C GLU A 298 -0.41 -20.44 5.74
N ALA A 299 -0.88 -21.57 6.26
CA ALA A 299 -2.12 -22.22 5.81
C ALA A 299 -3.11 -22.51 6.95
N GLY A 300 -2.93 -21.88 8.11
CA GLY A 300 -3.88 -21.94 9.22
C GLY A 300 -5.28 -21.42 8.87
N ASP A 301 -6.24 -21.68 9.76
CA ASP A 301 -7.64 -21.25 9.63
C ASP A 301 -8.30 -21.73 8.33
N ASN A 302 -8.13 -23.02 8.02
CA ASN A 302 -8.74 -23.69 6.87
C ASN A 302 -9.65 -24.84 7.34
N HIS A 303 -10.42 -25.44 6.42
CA HIS A 303 -11.40 -26.49 6.72
C HIS A 303 -10.80 -27.91 6.59
N PHE A 304 -9.78 -28.21 7.41
CA PHE A 304 -9.03 -29.46 7.24
C PHE A 304 -9.87 -30.71 7.53
N ILE A 305 -9.90 -31.62 6.56
CA ILE A 305 -10.41 -32.97 6.69
C ILE A 305 -9.26 -33.82 7.23
N CYS A 306 -9.34 -34.18 8.51
CA CYS A 306 -8.34 -34.99 9.20
C CYS A 306 -8.44 -36.48 8.82
N SER A 307 -8.23 -36.77 7.54
CA SER A 307 -8.19 -38.11 6.99
C SER A 307 -6.91 -38.85 7.40
N CYS A 308 -6.90 -40.18 7.25
CA CYS A 308 -5.69 -40.98 7.47
C CYS A 308 -4.50 -40.47 6.66
N GLU A 309 -4.73 -39.95 5.46
CA GLU A 309 -3.68 -39.40 4.59
C GLU A 309 -3.03 -38.15 5.21
N LEU A 310 -3.85 -37.16 5.58
CA LEU A 310 -3.37 -35.90 6.18
C LEU A 310 -2.66 -36.16 7.51
N LEU A 311 -3.23 -37.02 8.36
CA LEU A 311 -2.64 -37.36 9.66
C LEU A 311 -1.33 -38.14 9.49
N SER A 312 -1.27 -39.11 8.58
CA SER A 312 -0.04 -39.88 8.34
C SER A 312 1.08 -38.99 7.80
N PHE A 313 0.74 -38.05 6.92
CA PHE A 313 1.68 -37.07 6.38
C PHE A 313 2.22 -36.13 7.47
N THR A 314 1.35 -35.57 8.30
CA THR A 314 1.74 -34.62 9.35
C THR A 314 2.53 -35.27 10.49
N LEU A 315 2.18 -36.50 10.88
CA LEU A 315 2.96 -37.29 11.86
C LEU A 315 4.31 -37.77 11.30
N GLY A 316 4.36 -38.06 9.99
CA GLY A 316 5.56 -38.55 9.31
C GLY A 316 6.58 -37.47 8.94
N GLN A 317 6.29 -36.18 9.18
CA GLN A 317 7.15 -35.07 8.79
C GLN A 317 7.35 -34.03 9.90
N PRO A 318 8.21 -34.30 10.90
CA PRO A 318 8.52 -33.34 11.96
C PRO A 318 9.12 -32.01 11.42
N ALA A 319 9.73 -32.04 10.24
CA ALA A 319 10.26 -30.86 9.56
C ALA A 319 9.18 -29.89 9.02
N LEU A 320 7.89 -30.27 9.03
CA LEU A 320 6.80 -29.37 8.60
C LEU A 320 6.78 -28.07 9.40
N SER A 321 7.14 -28.12 10.69
CA SER A 321 7.27 -26.94 11.55
C SER A 321 8.30 -25.91 11.06
N GLN A 322 9.24 -26.30 10.20
CA GLN A 322 10.23 -25.38 9.63
C GLN A 322 9.66 -24.52 8.50
N VAL A 323 8.66 -25.04 7.79
CA VAL A 323 8.02 -24.35 6.64
C VAL A 323 6.68 -23.73 7.04
N LEU A 324 6.01 -24.25 8.07
CA LEU A 324 4.71 -23.78 8.55
C LEU A 324 4.86 -22.99 9.86
N PRO A 325 5.08 -21.66 9.82
CA PRO A 325 5.30 -20.89 11.05
C PRO A 325 4.05 -20.78 11.94
N ASP A 326 2.85 -20.97 11.39
CA ASP A 326 1.57 -20.95 12.11
C ASP A 326 1.10 -22.35 12.57
N TRP A 327 1.95 -23.37 12.41
CA TRP A 327 1.73 -24.73 12.90
C TRP A 327 2.13 -24.88 14.39
N PRO A 328 1.40 -25.66 15.21
CA PRO A 328 0.17 -26.40 14.89
C PRO A 328 -1.11 -25.63 15.24
N ASP A 329 -1.00 -24.47 15.89
CA ASP A 329 -2.13 -23.84 16.60
C ASP A 329 -3.30 -23.46 15.70
N SER A 330 -3.02 -23.00 14.48
CA SER A 330 -4.07 -22.59 13.52
C SER A 330 -4.52 -23.73 12.61
N TYR A 331 -4.09 -24.97 12.84
CA TYR A 331 -4.42 -26.14 12.01
C TYR A 331 -5.37 -27.05 12.77
N LEU A 332 -6.67 -26.77 12.63
CA LEU A 332 -7.73 -27.48 13.34
C LEU A 332 -8.50 -28.38 12.36
N CYS A 333 -8.85 -29.58 12.80
CA CYS A 333 -9.75 -30.47 12.07
C CYS A 333 -11.16 -29.85 12.02
N ASP A 334 -11.74 -29.83 10.83
CA ASP A 334 -13.15 -29.50 10.61
C ASP A 334 -14.01 -30.78 10.51
N SER A 335 -13.42 -31.86 9.99
CA SER A 335 -14.06 -33.17 9.87
C SER A 335 -13.04 -34.31 10.05
N PRO A 336 -13.49 -35.55 10.36
CA PRO A 336 -14.87 -36.01 10.57
C PRO A 336 -15.50 -35.53 11.90
N PRO A 337 -16.82 -35.77 12.13
CA PRO A 337 -17.59 -35.18 13.25
C PRO A 337 -17.08 -35.46 14.68
N ARG A 338 -16.14 -36.38 14.87
CA ARG A 338 -15.53 -36.68 16.17
C ARG A 338 -14.30 -35.84 16.50
N LEU A 339 -13.71 -35.20 15.50
CA LEU A 339 -12.49 -34.40 15.61
C LEU A 339 -12.65 -32.86 15.47
N PRO A 340 -13.84 -32.24 15.28
CA PRO A 340 -13.91 -30.79 15.06
C PRO A 340 -13.22 -29.99 16.17
N GLY A 341 -12.40 -29.02 15.78
CA GLY A 341 -11.67 -28.14 16.69
C GLY A 341 -10.42 -28.77 17.33
N GLN A 342 -10.15 -30.06 17.11
CA GLN A 342 -8.89 -30.67 17.54
C GLN A 342 -7.76 -30.26 16.60
N ARG A 343 -6.54 -30.04 17.14
CA ARG A 343 -5.37 -29.78 16.31
C ARG A 343 -5.04 -30.99 15.44
N VAL A 344 -4.71 -30.75 14.18
CA VAL A 344 -4.34 -31.81 13.21
C VAL A 344 -3.21 -32.68 13.75
N GLN A 345 -2.21 -32.09 14.43
CA GLN A 345 -1.08 -32.84 15.01
C GLN A 345 -1.49 -33.81 16.14
N GLU A 346 -2.57 -33.52 16.84
CA GLU A 346 -3.03 -34.28 18.01
C GLU A 346 -4.08 -35.33 17.64
N ALA A 347 -4.69 -35.19 16.47
CA ALA A 347 -5.68 -36.12 15.94
C ALA A 347 -5.04 -37.48 15.60
N ARG A 348 -5.70 -38.57 16.02
CA ARG A 348 -5.20 -39.93 15.83
C ARG A 348 -6.04 -40.71 14.80
N PRO A 349 -5.40 -41.44 13.86
CA PRO A 349 -6.12 -42.26 12.88
C PRO A 349 -7.01 -43.33 13.52
N SER A 350 -6.68 -43.80 14.73
CA SER A 350 -7.45 -44.81 15.46
C SER A 350 -8.85 -44.35 15.93
N VAL A 351 -9.17 -43.06 15.77
CA VAL A 351 -10.43 -42.44 16.21
C VAL A 351 -11.38 -42.17 15.02
N LEU A 352 -10.89 -42.34 13.79
CA LEU A 352 -11.61 -42.13 12.53
C LEU A 352 -12.62 -43.24 12.22
#